data_AF-X0T1M9-F1
#
_entry.id   AF-X0T1M9-F1
#
_cell.length_a   1.000
_cell.length_b   1.000
_cell.length_c   1.000
_cell.angle_alpha   90.00
_cell.angle_beta   90.00
_cell.angle_gamma   90.00
#
_symmetry.space_group_name_H-M   'P 1'
#
loop_
_entity.id
_entity.type
_entity.pdbx_description
1 polymer ?
#
loop_
_entity_poly.entity_id
_entity_poly.type
_entity_poly.pdbx_seq_one_letter_code
_entity_poly.pdbx_strand_id
1 'polypeptide(L)'
;MPFRATSPYLVKPGSDVSLDAYGTADTGGMTKKEARKLLRGLKKRLNELQELLHATETHALLVVLQGMDTSGKDGVIKHVMSAFNPQG
;
A
#
# COMPACT_ATOMS: atom_id res chain seq x y z
N MET A 1 6.22 -21.15 -1.92
CA MET A 1 4.80 -21.05 -1.52
C MET A 1 4.18 -19.88 -2.25
N PRO A 2 2.95 -19.96 -2.79
CA PRO A 2 2.33 -18.80 -3.43
C PRO A 2 2.03 -17.73 -2.37
N PHE A 3 2.33 -16.48 -2.71
CA PHE A 3 2.03 -15.31 -1.90
C PHE A 3 0.50 -15.19 -1.71
N ARG A 4 0.02 -15.25 -0.46
CA ARG A 4 -1.38 -15.04 -0.11
C ARG A 4 -1.53 -13.68 0.58
N ALA A 5 -1.84 -12.65 -0.18
CA ALA A 5 -2.35 -11.41 0.38
C ALA A 5 -3.80 -11.60 0.82
N THR A 6 -4.14 -11.15 2.03
CA THR A 6 -5.52 -11.11 2.52
C THR A 6 -5.89 -9.65 2.78
N SER A 7 -6.88 -9.15 2.04
CA SER A 7 -7.41 -7.79 2.20
C SER A 7 -8.90 -7.81 1.82
N PRO A 8 -9.76 -7.06 2.53
CA PRO A 8 -11.16 -6.88 2.10
C PRO A 8 -11.25 -6.17 0.73
N TYR A 9 -10.18 -5.50 0.31
CA TYR A 9 -10.09 -4.79 -0.97
C TYR A 9 -9.45 -5.61 -2.10
N LEU A 10 -9.05 -6.87 -1.85
CA LEU A 10 -8.42 -7.71 -2.87
C LEU A 10 -9.46 -8.20 -3.89
N VAL A 11 -9.32 -7.76 -5.13
CA VAL A 11 -10.03 -8.35 -6.28
C VAL A 11 -9.43 -9.72 -6.58
N LYS A 12 -10.29 -10.75 -6.63
CA LYS A 12 -9.83 -12.13 -6.87
C LYS A 12 -9.52 -12.32 -8.37
N PRO A 13 -8.46 -13.06 -8.72
CA PRO A 13 -8.20 -13.39 -10.12
C PRO A 13 -9.42 -14.09 -10.76
N GLY A 14 -9.83 -13.61 -11.93
CA GLY A 14 -10.94 -14.17 -12.70
C GLY A 14 -12.35 -13.81 -12.21
N SER A 15 -12.50 -12.95 -11.20
CA SER A 15 -13.83 -12.44 -10.81
C SER A 15 -14.25 -11.27 -11.67
N ASP A 16 -15.55 -11.20 -12.00
CA ASP A 16 -16.17 -9.99 -12.52
C ASP A 16 -16.16 -8.89 -11.45
N VAL A 17 -15.84 -7.66 -11.86
CA VAL A 17 -15.70 -6.51 -10.96
C VAL A 17 -16.69 -5.43 -11.36
N SER A 18 -17.53 -5.02 -10.42
CA SER A 18 -18.31 -3.79 -10.52
C SER A 18 -17.72 -2.75 -9.55
N LEU A 19 -17.33 -1.58 -10.07
CA LEU A 19 -16.80 -0.51 -9.25
C LEU A 19 -17.84 0.09 -8.30
N ASP A 20 -19.13 -0.02 -8.63
CA ASP A 20 -20.24 0.48 -7.80
C ASP A 20 -20.34 -0.28 -6.46
N ALA A 21 -19.76 -1.48 -6.38
CA ALA A 21 -19.69 -2.25 -5.14
C ALA A 21 -18.64 -1.72 -4.15
N TYR A 22 -17.78 -0.77 -4.56
CA TYR A 22 -16.70 -0.22 -3.75
C TYR A 22 -17.00 1.21 -3.32
N GLY A 23 -17.31 1.39 -2.03
CA GLY A 23 -17.55 2.72 -1.47
C GLY A 23 -16.30 3.61 -1.49
N THR A 24 -16.41 4.81 -2.05
CA THR A 24 -15.29 5.77 -2.15
C THR A 24 -14.97 6.51 -0.86
N ALA A 25 -15.87 6.44 0.13
CA ALA A 25 -15.73 7.06 1.46
C ALA A 25 -15.44 6.04 2.57
N ASP A 26 -15.13 4.78 2.23
CA ASP A 26 -14.78 3.78 3.24
C ASP A 26 -13.50 4.18 4.00
N THR A 27 -13.55 4.05 5.32
CA THR A 27 -12.45 4.37 6.23
C THR A 27 -11.85 3.13 6.88
N GLY A 28 -12.35 1.93 6.54
CA GLY A 28 -11.98 0.67 7.20
C GLY A 28 -12.34 0.66 8.68
N GLY A 29 -13.32 1.47 9.10
CA GLY A 29 -13.74 1.62 10.50
C GLY A 29 -12.77 2.41 11.38
N MET A 30 -11.77 3.08 10.81
CA MET A 30 -10.76 3.82 11.59
C MET A 30 -11.04 5.32 11.62
N THR A 31 -10.76 5.93 12.77
CA THR A 31 -10.64 7.39 12.85
C THR A 31 -9.34 7.86 12.22
N LYS A 32 -9.29 9.13 11.80
CA LYS A 32 -8.08 9.76 11.27
C LYS A 32 -6.88 9.68 12.23
N LYS A 33 -7.14 9.72 13.55
CA LYS A 33 -6.09 9.65 14.58
C LYS A 33 -5.50 8.23 14.68
N GLU A 34 -6.35 7.22 14.67
CA GLU A 34 -5.94 5.80 14.68
C GLU A 34 -5.15 5.46 13.42
N ALA A 35 -5.68 5.81 12.24
CA ALA A 35 -5.02 5.56 10.96
C ALA A 35 -3.62 6.18 10.91
N ARG A 36 -3.46 7.43 11.38
CA ARG A 36 -2.14 8.08 11.44
C ARG A 36 -1.18 7.39 12.41
N LYS A 37 -1.66 6.88 13.54
CA LYS A 37 -0.84 6.13 14.49
C LYS A 37 -0.37 4.80 13.89
N LEU A 38 -1.29 4.07 13.26
CA LEU A 38 -0.98 2.82 12.58
C LEU A 38 0.03 3.05 11.43
N LEU A 39 -0.20 4.06 10.61
CA LEU A 39 0.67 4.40 9.49
C LEU A 39 2.11 4.64 9.93
N ARG A 40 2.36 5.34 11.05
CA ARG A 40 3.72 5.53 11.57
C ARG A 40 4.43 4.22 11.89
N GLY A 41 3.74 3.27 12.52
CA GLY A 41 4.29 1.95 12.81
C GLY A 41 4.57 1.16 11.53
N LEU A 42 3.64 1.21 10.57
CA LEU A 42 3.82 0.55 9.27
C LEU A 42 5.00 1.13 8.49
N LYS A 43 5.21 2.46 8.50
CA LYS A 43 6.37 3.09 7.86
C LYS A 43 7.70 2.56 8.40
N LYS A 44 7.82 2.42 9.73
CA LYS A 44 9.03 1.86 10.34
C LYS A 44 9.29 0.42 9.86
N ARG A 45 8.25 -0.42 9.87
CA ARG A 45 8.34 -1.80 9.38
C ARG A 45 8.66 -1.87 7.88
N LEU A 46 8.11 -0.96 7.09
CA LEU A 46 8.36 -0.87 5.65
C LEU A 46 9.84 -0.56 5.37
N ASN A 47 10.45 0.35 6.15
CA ASN A 47 11.87 0.65 6.05
C ASN A 47 12.74 -0.59 6.35
N GLU A 48 12.47 -1.28 7.46
CA GLU A 48 13.19 -2.51 7.85
C GLU A 48 13.10 -3.59 6.75
N LEU A 49 11.92 -3.75 6.14
CA LEU A 49 11.74 -4.69 5.03
C LEU A 49 12.44 -4.27 3.74
N GLN A 50 12.53 -2.97 3.46
CA GLN A 50 13.24 -2.47 2.28
C GLN A 50 14.75 -2.65 2.43
N GLU A 51 15.31 -2.42 3.63
CA GLU A 51 16.72 -2.71 3.91
C GLU A 51 17.05 -4.19 3.68
N LEU A 52 16.17 -5.11 4.11
CA LEU A 52 16.33 -6.55 3.84
C LEU A 52 16.17 -6.88 2.36
N LEU A 53 15.21 -6.28 1.65
CA LEU A 53 15.02 -6.48 0.21
C LEU A 53 16.28 -6.04 -0.56
N HIS A 54 16.83 -4.88 -0.22
CA HIS A 54 18.04 -4.35 -0.81
C HIS A 54 19.25 -5.22 -0.51
N ALA A 55 19.46 -5.60 0.76
CA ALA A 55 20.61 -6.42 1.16
C ALA A 55 20.61 -7.85 0.57
N THR A 56 19.43 -8.39 0.27
CA THR A 56 19.31 -9.76 -0.25
C THR A 56 19.47 -9.86 -1.77
N GLU A 57 19.29 -8.77 -2.52
CA GLU A 57 19.47 -8.67 -4.00
C GLU A 57 18.81 -9.80 -4.83
N THR A 58 17.80 -10.48 -4.27
CA THR A 58 17.22 -11.70 -4.87
C THR A 58 15.81 -11.47 -5.40
N HIS A 59 15.16 -10.39 -4.98
CA HIS A 59 13.78 -10.08 -5.29
C HIS A 59 13.62 -8.60 -5.63
N ALA A 60 12.65 -8.28 -6.47
CA ALA A 60 12.25 -6.90 -6.79
C ALA A 60 10.79 -6.68 -6.39
N LEU A 61 10.44 -5.44 -6.02
CA LEU A 61 9.06 -5.05 -5.71
C LEU A 61 8.58 -4.00 -6.72
N LEU A 62 7.48 -4.30 -7.42
CA LEU A 62 6.79 -3.36 -8.29
C LEU A 62 5.47 -2.95 -7.64
N VAL A 63 5.27 -1.64 -7.44
CA VAL A 63 4.01 -1.06 -6.95
C VAL A 63 3.41 -0.21 -8.06
N VAL A 64 2.21 -0.57 -8.51
CA VAL A 64 1.47 0.16 -9.54
C VAL A 64 0.35 0.96 -8.88
N LEU A 65 0.38 2.29 -9.05
CA LEU A 65 -0.68 3.19 -8.60
C LEU A 65 -1.47 3.69 -9.81
N GLN A 66 -2.75 3.36 -9.88
CA GLN A 66 -3.65 3.75 -10.96
C GLN A 66 -4.93 4.38 -10.41
N GLY A 67 -5.45 5.35 -11.14
CA GLY A 67 -6.64 6.11 -10.75
C GLY A 67 -6.80 7.35 -11.60
N MET A 68 -7.98 7.97 -11.54
CA MET A 68 -8.32 9.20 -12.28
C MET A 68 -7.40 10.37 -11.92
N ASP A 69 -7.50 11.47 -12.67
CA ASP A 69 -6.88 12.73 -12.25
C ASP A 69 -7.38 13.13 -10.86
N THR A 70 -6.50 13.78 -10.09
CA THR A 70 -6.74 14.20 -8.69
C THR A 70 -7.13 13.09 -7.70
N SER A 71 -7.06 11.80 -8.08
CA SER A 71 -7.29 10.64 -7.19
C SER A 71 -6.31 10.50 -6.03
N GLY A 72 -5.28 11.36 -5.95
CA GLY A 72 -4.35 11.39 -4.83
C GLY A 72 -3.13 10.48 -4.96
N LYS A 73 -2.85 9.92 -6.15
CA LYS A 73 -1.67 9.08 -6.43
C LYS A 73 -0.37 9.74 -5.93
N ASP A 74 -0.17 11.02 -6.25
CA ASP A 74 1.03 11.77 -5.83
C ASP A 74 1.14 11.90 -4.30
N GLY A 75 -0.01 12.07 -3.63
CA GLY A 75 -0.08 12.13 -2.18
C GLY A 75 0.34 10.80 -1.55
N VAL A 76 -0.12 9.68 -2.10
CA VAL A 76 0.28 8.33 -1.67
C VAL A 76 1.77 8.14 -1.84
N ILE A 77 2.34 8.49 -3.00
CA ILE A 77 3.78 8.40 -3.25
C ILE A 77 4.54 9.21 -2.19
N LYS A 78 4.21 10.48 -2.00
CA LYS A 78 4.91 11.33 -1.02
C LYS A 78 4.84 10.76 0.40
N HIS A 79 3.69 10.25 0.81
CA HIS A 79 3.52 9.74 2.18
C HIS A 79 4.13 8.35 2.38
N VAL A 80 4.08 7.46 1.40
CA VAL A 80 4.61 6.10 1.53
C VAL A 80 6.12 6.09 1.28
N MET A 81 6.59 6.79 0.25
CA MET A 81 8.01 6.83 -0.10
C MET A 81 8.86 7.56 0.95
N SER A 82 8.26 8.44 1.76
CA SER A 82 8.96 9.02 2.92
C SER A 82 9.39 7.98 3.97
N ALA A 83 8.96 6.73 3.83
CA ALA A 83 9.35 5.64 4.71
C ALA A 83 10.60 4.89 4.23
N PHE A 84 11.09 5.17 3.02
CA PHE A 84 12.26 4.51 2.46
C PHE A 84 13.48 5.44 2.54
N ASN A 85 14.67 4.85 2.71
CA ASN A 85 15.92 5.56 2.55
C ASN A 85 16.15 5.86 1.06
N PRO A 86 16.30 7.13 0.63
CA PRO A 86 16.47 7.50 -0.78
C PRO A 86 17.78 7.01 -1.42
N GLN A 87 18.70 6.44 -0.63
CA GLN A 87 19.92 5.81 -1.14
C GLN A 87 19.71 4.35 -1.59
N GLY A 88 18.55 3.76 -1.32
CA GLY A 88 18.15 2.43 -1.79
C GLY A 88 17.00 2.46 -2.78
#